data_AF-A0A3D3DEM1-F1
#
_entry.id   AF-A0A3D3DEM1-F1
#
_cell.length_a   1.000
_cell.length_b   1.000
_cell.length_c   1.000
_cell.angle_alpha   90.00
_cell.angle_beta   90.00
_cell.angle_gamma   90.00
#
_symmetry.space_group_name_H-M   'P 1'
#
loop_
_entity.id
_entity.type
_entity.pdbx_description
1 polymer ?
#
loop_
_entity_poly.entity_id
_entity_poly.type
_entity_poly.pdbx_seq_one_letter_code
_entity_poly.pdbx_strand_id
1 'polypeptide(L)'
;SFTGGVKAVGEWFPMRDRALAIGIFNAGTAVGSVAAAPIVSFIAVTWGWRSAFLVTGALGFVWLVPWLLFFRQPKTHPQLSESELRLILEGQPEETAPPPPPRLRQLLQMRETWGCVLVRALTDPISYFLLFWIPLYFQKQHGFCLQRIGLFIWIPYAAAALGNLCGGIIPRTLIGRGWSLDKARKGTMIFLTFTLLVCLFAVTRTANPMAALLLVAGMTFCHGGWGNITLPAEVFPKSAIGTVTGLGGALGSWVGALAMLSTGHVVDAYGFTPIFITCALFYPLALLLVYVLIGKLGVVRALPQ
;
A
#
# COMPACT_ATOMS: atom_id res chain seq x y z
N SER A 1 -1.13 0.68 15.22
CA SER A 1 -1.63 0.09 13.97
C SER A 1 -2.17 1.18 13.07
N PHE A 2 -2.23 0.97 11.75
CA PHE A 2 -2.76 1.96 10.80
C PHE A 2 -4.19 2.42 11.16
N THR A 3 -5.07 1.46 11.49
CA THR A 3 -6.44 1.74 11.93
C THR A 3 -6.52 2.53 13.24
N GLY A 4 -5.65 2.23 14.21
CA GLY A 4 -5.56 2.98 15.46
C GLY A 4 -5.05 4.41 15.27
N GLY A 5 -4.07 4.62 14.39
CA GLY A 5 -3.53 5.96 14.08
C GLY A 5 -4.57 6.85 13.41
N VAL A 6 -5.29 6.32 12.40
CA VAL A 6 -6.39 7.05 11.74
C VAL A 6 -7.52 7.37 12.73
N LYS A 7 -7.84 6.46 13.65
CA LYS A 7 -8.81 6.71 14.73
C LYS A 7 -8.35 7.85 15.66
N ALA A 8 -7.11 7.80 16.13
CA ALA A 8 -6.56 8.84 17.01
C ALA A 8 -6.59 10.23 16.34
N VAL A 9 -6.23 10.31 15.05
CA VAL A 9 -6.34 11.56 14.27
C VAL A 9 -7.80 12.01 14.15
N GLY A 10 -8.73 11.08 13.95
CA GLY A 10 -10.16 11.37 13.94
C GLY A 10 -10.66 11.96 15.26
N GLU A 11 -10.19 11.46 16.39
CA GLU A 11 -10.59 11.95 17.71
C GLU A 11 -9.99 13.32 18.04
N TRP A 12 -8.74 13.58 17.62
CA TRP A 12 -7.97 14.77 18.03
C TRP A 12 -8.07 15.97 17.09
N PHE A 13 -8.49 15.79 15.84
CA PHE A 13 -8.56 16.88 14.86
C PHE A 13 -10.00 17.14 14.38
N PRO A 14 -10.38 18.41 14.21
CA PRO A 14 -11.66 18.77 13.60
C PRO A 14 -11.72 18.31 12.15
N MET A 15 -12.94 18.08 11.64
CA MET A 15 -13.14 17.43 10.34
C MET A 15 -12.42 18.12 9.17
N ARG A 16 -12.30 19.46 9.21
CA ARG A 16 -11.59 20.26 8.22
C ARG A 16 -10.07 19.98 8.16
N ASP A 17 -9.47 19.64 9.29
CA ASP A 17 -8.01 19.48 9.43
C ASP A 17 -7.57 18.00 9.41
N ARG A 18 -8.51 17.06 9.55
CA ARG A 18 -8.24 15.60 9.53
C ARG A 18 -7.51 15.15 8.27
N ALA A 19 -7.84 15.70 7.10
CA ALA A 19 -7.18 15.34 5.85
C ALA A 19 -5.68 15.67 5.87
N LEU A 20 -5.31 16.83 6.40
CA LEU A 20 -3.92 17.24 6.57
C LEU A 20 -3.21 16.36 7.60
N ALA A 21 -3.84 16.12 8.74
CA ALA A 21 -3.28 15.28 9.81
C ALA A 21 -3.04 13.83 9.35
N ILE A 22 -3.97 13.24 8.61
CA ILE A 22 -3.79 11.91 7.99
C ILE A 22 -2.66 11.96 6.95
N GLY A 23 -2.56 13.05 6.20
CA GLY A 23 -1.45 13.29 5.25
C GLY A 23 -0.08 13.27 5.94
N ILE A 24 0.07 13.99 7.05
CA ILE A 24 1.30 14.03 7.86
C ILE A 24 1.60 12.65 8.45
N PHE A 25 0.59 11.96 8.99
CA PHE A 25 0.73 10.60 9.52
C PHE A 25 1.25 9.61 8.46
N ASN A 26 0.70 9.67 7.25
CA ASN A 26 1.15 8.82 6.14
C ASN A 26 2.56 9.21 5.67
N ALA A 27 2.90 10.51 5.64
CA ALA A 27 4.24 10.98 5.32
C ALA A 27 5.28 10.44 6.32
N GLY A 28 4.98 10.47 7.63
CA GLY A 28 5.83 9.88 8.66
C GLY A 28 6.06 8.38 8.45
N THR A 29 5.02 7.64 8.07
CA THR A 29 5.12 6.20 7.76
C THR A 29 6.05 5.95 6.56
N ALA A 30 5.96 6.79 5.52
CA ALA A 30 6.81 6.70 4.34
C ALA A 30 8.28 7.03 4.67
N VAL A 31 8.53 8.10 5.44
CA VAL A 31 9.88 8.47 5.89
C VAL A 31 10.49 7.36 6.74
N GLY A 32 9.73 6.81 7.70
CA GLY A 32 10.19 5.69 8.52
C GLY A 32 10.57 4.47 7.70
N SER A 33 9.77 4.12 6.68
CA SER A 33 10.04 2.99 5.78
C SER A 33 11.30 3.19 4.95
N VAL A 34 11.55 4.42 4.47
CA VAL A 34 12.75 4.78 3.70
C VAL A 34 14.00 4.79 4.59
N ALA A 35 13.89 5.34 5.81
CA ALA A 35 15.01 5.43 6.75
C ALA A 35 15.37 4.09 7.39
N ALA A 36 14.41 3.16 7.51
CA ALA A 36 14.62 1.88 8.18
C ALA A 36 15.77 1.06 7.56
N ALA A 37 15.77 0.86 6.23
CA ALA A 37 16.77 0.05 5.56
C ALA A 37 18.23 0.50 5.78
N PRO A 38 18.61 1.79 5.57
CA PRO A 38 19.97 2.25 5.81
C PRO A 38 20.34 2.21 7.30
N ILE A 39 19.44 2.58 8.21
CA ILE A 39 19.71 2.57 9.66
C ILE A 39 19.93 1.13 10.15
N VAL A 40 19.03 0.21 9.80
CA VAL A 40 19.10 -1.21 10.19
C VAL A 40 20.35 -1.86 9.62
N SER A 41 20.69 -1.59 8.36
CA SER A 41 21.91 -2.11 7.75
C SER A 41 23.16 -1.55 8.41
N PHE A 42 23.22 -0.24 8.68
CA PHE A 42 24.35 0.38 9.39
C PHE A 42 24.60 -0.30 10.73
N ILE A 43 23.56 -0.45 11.55
CA ILE A 43 23.63 -1.13 12.84
C ILE A 43 24.09 -2.60 12.69
N ALA A 44 23.51 -3.31 11.72
CA ALA A 44 23.84 -4.72 11.50
C ALA A 44 25.29 -4.93 11.04
N VAL A 45 25.87 -3.98 10.28
CA VAL A 45 27.25 -4.02 9.80
C VAL A 45 28.24 -3.63 10.91
N THR A 46 27.91 -2.64 11.76
CA THR A 46 28.83 -2.13 12.80
C THR A 46 28.80 -2.96 14.08
N TRP A 47 27.61 -3.40 14.51
CA TRP A 47 27.39 -4.04 15.81
C TRP A 47 26.77 -5.44 15.67
N GLY A 48 26.65 -5.96 14.45
CA GLY A 48 26.13 -7.30 14.15
C GLY A 48 24.60 -7.34 14.08
N TRP A 49 24.06 -8.31 13.35
CA TRP A 49 22.62 -8.40 13.05
C TRP A 49 21.71 -8.47 14.29
N ARG A 50 22.17 -9.06 15.40
CA ARG A 50 21.41 -9.15 16.66
C ARG A 50 21.12 -7.77 17.25
N SER A 51 22.07 -6.84 17.15
CA SER A 51 21.91 -5.48 17.65
C SER A 51 20.84 -4.71 16.87
N ALA A 52 20.66 -4.99 15.58
CA ALA A 52 19.63 -4.34 14.77
C ALA A 52 18.21 -4.67 15.29
N PHE A 53 17.98 -5.90 15.73
CA PHE A 53 16.73 -6.29 16.38
C PHE A 53 16.56 -5.66 17.77
N LEU A 54 17.63 -5.63 18.57
CA LEU A 54 17.59 -5.04 19.91
C LEU A 54 17.32 -3.53 19.86
N VAL A 55 18.02 -2.79 18.99
CA VAL A 55 17.88 -1.34 18.87
C VAL A 55 16.50 -0.97 18.32
N THR A 56 16.03 -1.64 17.26
CA THR A 56 14.70 -1.35 16.70
C THR A 56 13.57 -1.71 17.66
N GLY A 57 13.69 -2.83 18.38
CA GLY A 57 12.74 -3.19 19.44
C GLY A 57 12.76 -2.19 20.61
N ALA A 58 13.95 -1.83 21.09
CA ALA A 58 14.11 -0.85 22.17
C ALA A 58 13.55 0.53 21.80
N LEU A 59 13.74 0.99 20.57
CA LEU A 59 13.17 2.24 20.08
C LEU A 59 11.64 2.26 20.19
N GLY A 60 10.98 1.12 19.93
CA GLY A 60 9.55 0.96 20.14
C GLY A 60 9.13 1.15 21.61
N PHE A 61 9.89 0.60 22.55
CA PHE A 61 9.65 0.80 23.99
C PHE A 61 9.95 2.23 24.43
N VAL A 62 11.02 2.84 23.92
CA VAL A 62 11.34 4.24 24.17
C VAL A 62 10.22 5.14 23.68
N TRP A 63 9.60 4.84 22.53
CA TRP A 63 8.43 5.57 22.03
C TRP A 63 7.14 5.30 22.80
N LEU A 64 7.00 4.10 23.38
CA LEU A 64 5.84 3.75 24.21
C LEU A 64 5.76 4.62 25.47
N VAL A 65 6.89 5.00 26.06
CA VAL A 65 6.93 5.84 27.27
C VAL A 65 6.24 7.21 27.06
N PRO A 66 6.65 8.08 26.11
CA PRO A 66 5.96 9.33 25.87
C PRO A 66 4.52 9.09 25.40
N TRP A 67 4.25 8.03 24.64
CA TRP A 67 2.86 7.69 24.27
C TRP A 67 1.99 7.46 25.51
N LEU A 68 2.43 6.66 26.48
CA LEU A 68 1.66 6.39 27.70
C LEU A 68 1.56 7.60 28.63
N LEU A 69 2.57 8.47 28.65
CA LEU A 69 2.58 9.66 29.50
C LEU A 69 1.71 10.79 28.95
N PHE A 70 1.72 11.00 27.63
CA PHE A 70 1.10 12.17 26.99
C PHE A 70 -0.20 11.86 26.26
N PHE A 71 -0.37 10.65 25.70
CA PHE A 71 -1.58 10.34 24.94
C PHE A 71 -2.76 10.07 25.88
N ARG A 72 -3.77 10.94 25.82
CA ARG A 72 -5.09 10.71 26.42
C ARG A 72 -6.18 11.01 25.40
N GLN A 73 -7.42 10.63 25.66
CA GLN A 73 -8.52 11.10 24.81
C GLN A 73 -8.75 12.60 25.05
N PRO A 74 -9.14 13.38 24.03
CA PRO A 74 -9.37 14.83 24.16
C PRO A 74 -10.29 15.17 25.33
N LYS A 75 -11.37 14.39 25.53
CA LYS A 75 -12.34 14.54 26.62
C LYS A 75 -11.74 14.39 28.04
N THR A 76 -10.58 13.76 28.16
CA THR A 76 -9.91 13.41 29.43
C THR A 76 -8.53 14.06 29.56
N HIS A 77 -8.18 14.93 28.62
CA HIS A 77 -6.82 15.48 28.54
C HIS A 77 -6.70 16.72 29.46
N PRO A 78 -5.83 16.68 30.49
CA PRO A 78 -5.81 17.69 31.56
C PRO A 78 -5.34 19.08 31.11
N GLN A 79 -4.63 19.17 29.97
CA GLN A 79 -4.09 20.41 29.44
C GLN A 79 -4.91 20.97 28.26
N LEU A 80 -6.06 20.37 27.93
CA LEU A 80 -6.88 20.82 26.81
C LEU A 80 -7.83 21.93 27.28
N SER A 81 -7.81 23.09 26.60
CA SER A 81 -8.74 24.17 26.92
C SER A 81 -10.18 23.81 26.50
N GLU A 82 -11.18 24.36 27.18
CA GLU A 82 -12.58 24.18 26.77
C GLU A 82 -12.85 24.71 25.34
N SER A 83 -12.17 25.78 24.94
CA SER A 83 -12.23 26.33 23.58
C SER A 83 -11.69 25.36 22.52
N GLU A 84 -10.58 24.68 22.78
CA GLU A 84 -10.02 23.67 21.88
C GLU A 84 -10.88 22.41 21.84
N LEU A 85 -11.42 21.98 23.00
CA LEU A 85 -12.33 20.84 23.03
C LEU A 85 -13.58 21.11 22.18
N ARG A 86 -14.16 22.31 22.29
CA ARG A 86 -15.28 22.72 21.46
C ARG A 86 -14.90 22.70 19.98
N LEU A 87 -13.75 23.26 19.60
CA LEU A 87 -13.27 23.23 18.22
C LEU A 87 -13.11 21.80 17.67
N ILE A 88 -12.57 20.87 18.47
CA ILE A 88 -12.38 19.48 18.08
C ILE A 88 -13.72 18.77 17.85
N LEU A 89 -14.70 19.04 18.71
CA LEU A 89 -16.05 18.46 18.64
C LEU A 89 -16.93 19.13 17.58
N GLU A 90 -16.62 20.37 17.21
CA GLU A 90 -17.37 21.17 16.23
C GLU A 90 -17.34 20.49 14.84
N GLY A 91 -18.53 20.21 14.31
CA GLY A 91 -18.68 19.54 13.01
C GLY A 91 -18.37 18.04 13.03
N GLN A 92 -18.14 17.41 14.19
CA GLN A 92 -18.27 15.96 14.28
C GLN A 92 -19.75 15.62 14.10
N PRO A 93 -20.10 14.75 13.13
CA PRO A 93 -21.48 14.30 13.03
C PRO A 93 -21.89 13.73 14.39
N GLU A 94 -23.04 14.17 14.91
CA GLU A 94 -23.71 13.44 15.98
C GLU A 94 -23.71 11.96 15.59
N GLU A 95 -23.53 11.10 16.58
CA GLU A 95 -23.39 9.65 16.44
C GLU A 95 -24.73 9.03 15.99
N THR A 96 -25.30 9.49 14.87
CA THR A 96 -26.38 8.80 14.16
C THR A 96 -25.80 7.45 13.77
N ALA A 97 -26.34 6.39 14.35
CA ALA A 97 -25.91 5.03 14.12
C ALA A 97 -25.76 4.83 12.59
N PRO A 98 -24.56 4.46 12.10
CA PRO A 98 -24.38 4.23 10.68
C PRO A 98 -25.39 3.17 10.23
N PRO A 99 -25.91 3.26 8.98
CA PRO A 99 -26.81 2.26 8.46
C PRO A 99 -26.18 0.87 8.63
N PRO A 100 -26.98 -0.16 8.96
CA PRO A 100 -26.47 -1.48 9.26
C PRO A 100 -25.59 -1.97 8.11
N PRO A 101 -24.46 -2.63 8.41
CA PRO A 101 -23.56 -3.09 7.38
C PRO A 101 -24.30 -4.05 6.44
N PRO A 102 -24.02 -4.01 5.14
CA PRO A 102 -24.65 -4.90 4.17
C PRO A 102 -24.36 -6.35 4.51
N ARG A 103 -25.33 -7.23 4.23
CA ARG A 103 -25.15 -8.67 4.47
C ARG A 103 -24.07 -9.19 3.52
N LEU A 104 -23.14 -10.00 4.04
CA LEU A 104 -22.03 -10.56 3.25
C LEU A 104 -22.54 -11.26 1.97
N ARG A 105 -23.66 -11.98 2.07
CA ARG A 105 -24.29 -12.65 0.92
C ARG A 105 -24.65 -11.69 -0.22
N GLN A 106 -25.17 -10.49 0.09
CA GLN A 106 -25.52 -9.49 -0.93
C GLN A 106 -24.26 -9.02 -1.67
N LEU A 107 -23.16 -8.81 -0.95
CA LEU A 107 -21.89 -8.42 -1.57
C LEU A 107 -21.31 -9.53 -2.44
N LEU A 108 -21.35 -10.79 -2.00
CA LEU A 108 -20.81 -11.92 -2.75
C LEU A 108 -21.58 -12.23 -4.04
N GLN A 109 -22.83 -11.76 -4.16
CA GLN A 109 -23.61 -11.85 -5.40
C GLN A 109 -23.22 -10.80 -6.45
N MET A 110 -22.50 -9.74 -6.06
CA MET A 110 -22.08 -8.69 -6.98
C MET A 110 -20.77 -9.07 -7.67
N ARG A 111 -20.76 -9.01 -9.01
CA ARG A 111 -19.53 -9.23 -9.81
C ARG A 111 -18.43 -8.23 -9.47
N GLU A 112 -18.78 -7.01 -9.08
CA GLU A 112 -17.85 -5.95 -8.70
C GLU A 112 -17.05 -6.33 -7.45
N THR A 113 -17.64 -7.12 -6.55
CA THR A 113 -16.97 -7.62 -5.34
C THR A 113 -15.86 -8.56 -5.74
N TRP A 114 -16.16 -9.52 -6.62
CA TRP A 114 -15.16 -10.44 -7.17
C TRP A 114 -14.11 -9.73 -8.01
N GLY A 115 -14.49 -8.68 -8.74
CA GLY A 115 -13.54 -7.80 -9.42
C GLY A 115 -12.51 -7.21 -8.45
N CYS A 116 -12.95 -6.60 -7.35
CA CYS A 116 -12.05 -6.04 -6.35
C CYS A 116 -11.22 -7.11 -5.64
N VAL A 117 -11.84 -8.23 -5.26
CA VAL A 117 -11.19 -9.34 -4.54
C VAL A 117 -10.13 -10.03 -5.38
N LEU A 118 -10.44 -10.39 -6.63
CA LEU A 118 -9.51 -11.10 -7.51
C LEU A 118 -8.37 -10.20 -7.99
N VAL A 119 -8.63 -8.91 -8.23
CA VAL A 119 -7.56 -7.93 -8.51
C VAL A 119 -6.55 -7.89 -7.37
N ARG A 120 -7.02 -7.89 -6.10
CA ARG A 120 -6.11 -8.00 -4.94
C ARG A 120 -5.40 -9.34 -4.87
N ALA A 121 -6.09 -10.45 -5.12
CA ALA A 121 -5.47 -11.78 -5.16
C ALA A 121 -4.31 -11.89 -6.17
N LEU A 122 -4.35 -11.14 -7.27
CA LEU A 122 -3.28 -11.09 -8.26
C LEU A 122 -2.17 -10.09 -7.91
N THR A 123 -2.50 -8.98 -7.24
CA THR A 123 -1.56 -7.87 -7.01
C THR A 123 -0.83 -7.95 -5.68
N ASP A 124 -1.46 -8.47 -4.62
CA ASP A 124 -0.87 -8.58 -3.28
C ASP A 124 0.35 -9.56 -3.24
N PRO A 125 0.35 -10.71 -3.93
CA PRO A 125 1.56 -11.55 -4.03
C PRO A 125 2.77 -10.80 -4.60
N ILE A 126 2.53 -9.91 -5.57
CA ILE A 126 3.56 -9.08 -6.18
C ILE A 126 4.06 -8.06 -5.16
N SER A 127 3.17 -7.44 -4.37
CA SER A 127 3.57 -6.57 -3.26
C SER A 127 4.55 -7.26 -2.33
N TYR A 128 4.24 -8.51 -1.93
CA TYR A 128 5.09 -9.27 -1.02
C TYR A 128 6.43 -9.64 -1.65
N PHE A 129 6.43 -10.04 -2.91
CA PHE A 129 7.68 -10.29 -3.64
C PHE A 129 8.56 -9.04 -3.71
N LEU A 130 7.99 -7.91 -4.13
CA LEU A 130 8.72 -6.63 -4.21
C LEU A 130 9.22 -6.16 -2.84
N LEU A 131 8.49 -6.47 -1.77
CA LEU A 131 8.84 -6.07 -0.41
C LEU A 131 9.94 -6.94 0.20
N PHE A 132 9.80 -8.26 0.11
CA PHE A 132 10.63 -9.20 0.90
C PHE A 132 11.76 -9.85 0.09
N TRP A 133 11.62 -9.99 -1.24
CA TRP A 133 12.57 -10.73 -2.06
C TRP A 133 13.56 -9.84 -2.82
N ILE A 134 13.27 -8.55 -3.01
CA ILE A 134 14.17 -7.64 -3.72
C ILE A 134 15.55 -7.51 -3.06
N PRO A 135 15.70 -7.37 -1.73
CA PRO A 135 17.04 -7.37 -1.12
C PRO A 135 17.81 -8.66 -1.44
N LEU A 136 17.14 -9.81 -1.37
CA LEU A 136 17.73 -11.12 -1.66
C LEU A 136 18.07 -11.29 -3.14
N TYR A 137 17.25 -10.74 -4.05
CA TYR A 137 17.54 -10.69 -5.49
C TYR A 137 18.86 -9.96 -5.75
N PHE A 138 19.05 -8.77 -5.16
CA PHE A 138 20.30 -8.03 -5.32
C PHE A 138 21.49 -8.74 -4.68
N GLN A 139 21.29 -9.45 -3.58
CA GLN A 139 22.32 -10.26 -2.95
C GLN A 139 22.73 -11.45 -3.83
N LYS A 140 21.78 -12.29 -4.24
CA LYS A 140 22.03 -13.53 -4.99
C LYS A 140 22.43 -13.27 -6.45
N GLN A 141 21.74 -12.37 -7.15
CA GLN A 141 21.94 -12.14 -8.59
C GLN A 141 23.04 -11.13 -8.89
N HIS A 142 23.16 -10.09 -8.05
CA HIS A 142 24.04 -8.94 -8.29
C HIS A 142 25.17 -8.79 -7.27
N GLY A 143 25.30 -9.75 -6.34
CA GLY A 143 26.39 -9.80 -5.36
C GLY A 143 26.39 -8.64 -4.37
N PHE A 144 25.25 -8.00 -4.11
CA PHE A 144 25.22 -6.90 -3.13
C PHE A 144 25.54 -7.41 -1.73
N CYS A 145 26.59 -6.85 -1.13
CA CYS A 145 26.83 -6.98 0.29
C CYS A 145 25.78 -6.20 1.11
N LEU A 146 25.70 -6.49 2.41
CA LEU A 146 24.75 -5.85 3.32
C LEU A 146 24.86 -4.31 3.32
N GLN A 147 26.08 -3.77 3.16
CA GLN A 147 26.33 -2.33 3.06
C GLN A 147 25.65 -1.73 1.82
N ARG A 148 25.80 -2.35 0.65
CA ARG A 148 25.15 -1.91 -0.59
C ARG A 148 23.63 -2.05 -0.51
N ILE A 149 23.15 -3.11 0.14
CA ILE A 149 21.71 -3.28 0.42
C ILE A 149 21.20 -2.09 1.24
N GLY A 150 21.89 -1.74 2.33
CA GLY A 150 21.54 -0.59 3.17
C GLY A 150 21.55 0.74 2.42
N LEU A 151 22.54 0.93 1.54
CA LEU A 151 22.71 2.18 0.80
C LEU A 151 21.67 2.37 -0.32
N PHE A 152 21.19 1.30 -0.93
CA PHE A 152 20.43 1.38 -2.19
C PHE A 152 18.99 0.85 -2.12
N ILE A 153 18.68 -0.10 -1.26
CA ILE A 153 17.38 -0.81 -1.32
C ILE A 153 16.21 0.03 -0.79
N TRP A 154 16.48 1.16 -0.13
CA TRP A 154 15.44 2.15 0.17
C TRP A 154 14.83 2.79 -1.10
N ILE A 155 15.56 2.80 -2.24
CA ILE A 155 15.14 3.47 -3.48
C ILE A 155 13.85 2.85 -4.04
N PRO A 156 13.71 1.52 -4.23
CA PRO A 156 12.43 0.91 -4.60
C PRO A 156 11.27 1.23 -3.65
N TYR A 157 11.51 1.27 -2.34
CA TYR A 157 10.45 1.61 -1.38
C TYR A 157 10.02 3.08 -1.50
N ALA A 158 10.97 4.00 -1.69
CA ALA A 158 10.67 5.41 -1.98
C ALA A 158 9.90 5.55 -3.30
N ALA A 159 10.29 4.80 -4.32
CA ALA A 159 9.60 4.78 -5.60
C ALA A 159 8.15 4.26 -5.47
N ALA A 160 7.89 3.23 -4.66
CA ALA A 160 6.51 2.80 -4.34
C ALA A 160 5.69 3.90 -3.67
N ALA A 161 6.27 4.64 -2.71
CA ALA A 161 5.60 5.75 -2.04
C ALA A 161 5.24 6.88 -3.03
N LEU A 162 6.19 7.25 -3.89
CA LEU A 162 5.94 8.20 -4.98
C LEU A 162 4.87 7.69 -5.95
N GLY A 163 4.91 6.39 -6.27
CA GLY A 163 3.90 5.71 -7.09
C GLY A 163 2.50 5.91 -6.51
N ASN A 164 2.30 5.58 -5.24
CA ASN A 164 1.01 5.75 -4.54
C ASN A 164 0.48 7.20 -4.64
N LEU A 165 1.36 8.19 -4.48
CA LEU A 165 1.00 9.60 -4.62
C LEU A 165 0.59 9.93 -6.07
N CYS A 166 1.39 9.51 -7.04
CA CYS A 166 1.12 9.70 -8.47
C CYS A 166 -0.16 8.99 -8.93
N GLY A 167 -0.53 7.86 -8.31
CA GLY A 167 -1.78 7.14 -8.59
C GLY A 167 -3.04 7.96 -8.32
N GLY A 168 -2.96 8.99 -7.46
CA GLY A 168 -4.03 9.98 -7.26
C GLY A 168 -3.85 11.25 -8.11
N ILE A 169 -2.61 11.76 -8.21
CA ILE A 169 -2.32 13.01 -8.93
C ILE A 169 -2.54 12.88 -10.44
N ILE A 170 -2.13 11.78 -11.06
CA ILE A 170 -2.23 11.58 -12.52
C ILE A 170 -3.71 11.58 -12.95
N PRO A 171 -4.61 10.76 -12.37
CA PRO A 171 -6.03 10.82 -12.72
C PRO A 171 -6.65 12.19 -12.43
N ARG A 172 -6.30 12.82 -11.30
CA ARG A 172 -6.81 14.17 -10.97
C ARG A 172 -6.44 15.20 -12.03
N THR A 173 -5.20 15.18 -12.51
CA THR A 173 -4.71 16.09 -13.56
C THR A 173 -5.43 15.81 -14.89
N LEU A 174 -5.65 14.55 -15.26
CA LEU A 174 -6.39 14.19 -16.47
C LEU A 174 -7.87 14.63 -16.39
N ILE A 175 -8.50 14.47 -15.22
CA ILE A 175 -9.87 14.96 -14.97
C ILE A 175 -9.93 16.48 -15.10
N GLY A 176 -8.94 17.22 -14.56
CA GLY A 176 -8.83 18.67 -14.73
C GLY A 176 -8.66 19.11 -16.20
N ARG A 177 -8.23 18.20 -17.09
CA ARG A 177 -8.15 18.40 -18.54
C ARG A 177 -9.39 17.91 -19.30
N GLY A 178 -10.48 17.58 -18.59
CA GLY A 178 -11.76 17.20 -19.19
C GLY A 178 -11.96 15.69 -19.39
N TRP A 179 -11.08 14.83 -18.89
CA TRP A 179 -11.30 13.38 -18.94
C TRP A 179 -12.36 12.97 -17.91
N SER A 180 -13.18 11.96 -18.24
CA SER A 180 -14.04 11.33 -17.23
C SER A 180 -13.19 10.55 -16.22
N LEU A 181 -13.70 10.40 -14.99
CA LEU A 181 -13.01 9.66 -13.92
C LEU A 181 -12.61 8.24 -14.37
N ASP A 182 -13.54 7.51 -14.99
CA ASP A 182 -13.28 6.15 -15.49
C ASP A 182 -12.13 6.11 -16.51
N LYS A 183 -12.13 7.01 -17.50
CA LYS A 183 -11.07 7.10 -18.52
C LYS A 183 -9.74 7.48 -17.88
N ALA A 184 -9.73 8.44 -16.96
CA ALA A 184 -8.53 8.89 -16.27
C ALA A 184 -7.90 7.78 -15.41
N ARG A 185 -8.71 7.07 -14.62
CA ARG A 185 -8.25 5.96 -13.76
C ARG A 185 -7.75 4.79 -14.59
N LYS A 186 -8.54 4.30 -15.54
CA LYS A 186 -8.15 3.16 -16.38
C LYS A 186 -7.00 3.48 -17.33
N GLY A 187 -6.95 4.69 -17.89
CA GLY A 187 -5.82 5.15 -18.69
C GLY A 187 -4.52 5.16 -17.89
N THR A 188 -4.58 5.58 -16.62
CA THR A 188 -3.44 5.50 -15.70
C THR A 188 -3.04 4.05 -15.43
N MET A 189 -4.00 3.17 -15.13
CA MET A 189 -3.73 1.74 -14.92
C MET A 189 -3.11 1.07 -16.14
N ILE A 190 -3.60 1.36 -17.35
CA ILE A 190 -3.05 0.87 -18.62
C ILE A 190 -1.59 1.29 -18.76
N PHE A 191 -1.32 2.60 -18.63
CA PHE A 191 0.03 3.14 -18.78
C PHE A 191 1.00 2.47 -17.79
N LEU A 192 0.62 2.41 -16.50
CA LEU A 192 1.46 1.79 -15.48
C LEU A 192 1.65 0.28 -15.68
N THR A 193 0.62 -0.44 -16.13
CA THR A 193 0.74 -1.86 -16.48
C THR A 193 1.76 -2.04 -17.61
N PHE A 194 1.70 -1.25 -18.68
CA PHE A 194 2.65 -1.35 -19.79
C PHE A 194 4.07 -0.97 -19.37
N THR A 195 4.25 0.11 -18.60
CA THR A 195 5.56 0.50 -18.08
C THR A 195 6.14 -0.60 -17.19
N LEU A 196 5.32 -1.19 -16.31
CA LEU A 196 5.73 -2.28 -15.45
C LEU A 196 6.17 -3.53 -16.23
N LEU A 197 5.45 -3.89 -17.31
CA LEU A 197 5.84 -4.98 -18.22
C LEU A 197 7.22 -4.73 -18.84
N VAL A 198 7.47 -3.51 -19.31
CA VAL A 198 8.77 -3.12 -19.89
C VAL A 198 9.88 -3.23 -18.84
N CYS A 199 9.66 -2.72 -17.63
CA CYS A 199 10.65 -2.81 -16.55
C CYS A 199 10.94 -4.27 -16.16
N LEU A 200 9.91 -5.10 -16.04
CA LEU A 200 10.05 -6.53 -15.74
C LEU A 200 10.80 -7.29 -16.83
N PHE A 201 10.50 -7.03 -18.10
CA PHE A 201 11.23 -7.68 -19.18
C PHE A 201 12.71 -7.26 -19.15
N ALA A 202 12.98 -5.96 -19.03
CA ALA A 202 14.33 -5.42 -18.99
C ALA A 202 15.15 -5.92 -17.79
N VAL A 203 14.53 -6.10 -16.60
CA VAL A 203 15.27 -6.52 -15.39
C VAL A 203 15.83 -7.95 -15.52
N THR A 204 15.17 -8.81 -16.31
CA THR A 204 15.64 -10.17 -16.56
C THR A 204 16.83 -10.26 -17.52
N ARG A 205 17.18 -9.15 -18.19
CA ARG A 205 18.23 -9.10 -19.22
C ARG A 205 19.45 -8.28 -18.81
N THR A 206 19.36 -7.50 -17.74
CA THR A 206 20.45 -6.64 -17.30
C THR A 206 21.40 -7.38 -16.36
N ALA A 207 22.70 -7.31 -16.66
CA ALA A 207 23.77 -7.71 -15.74
C ALA A 207 24.26 -6.54 -14.86
N ASN A 208 23.83 -5.30 -15.17
CA ASN A 208 24.25 -4.12 -14.42
C ASN A 208 23.36 -3.94 -13.18
N PRO A 209 23.93 -3.98 -11.95
CA PRO A 209 23.14 -3.88 -10.73
C PRO A 209 22.43 -2.55 -10.53
N MET A 210 23.02 -1.43 -10.97
CA MET A 210 22.39 -0.11 -10.85
C MET A 210 21.22 0.02 -11.83
N ALA A 211 21.36 -0.50 -13.05
CA ALA A 211 20.26 -0.57 -14.00
C ALA A 211 19.13 -1.46 -13.46
N ALA A 212 19.45 -2.62 -12.88
CA ALA A 212 18.46 -3.48 -12.23
C ALA A 212 17.73 -2.75 -11.09
N LEU A 213 18.45 -1.97 -10.28
CA LEU A 213 17.87 -1.17 -9.20
C LEU A 213 16.86 -0.13 -9.71
N LEU A 214 17.20 0.60 -10.77
CA LEU A 214 16.29 1.58 -11.38
C LEU A 214 15.06 0.91 -12.00
N LEU A 215 15.22 -0.26 -12.63
CA LEU A 215 14.11 -1.03 -13.18
C LEU A 215 13.18 -1.54 -12.07
N VAL A 216 13.73 -2.09 -10.99
CA VAL A 216 12.93 -2.48 -9.81
C VAL A 216 12.24 -1.28 -9.18
N ALA A 217 12.91 -0.13 -9.08
CA ALA A 217 12.30 1.11 -8.61
C ALA A 217 11.11 1.53 -9.49
N GLY A 218 11.26 1.46 -10.82
CA GLY A 218 10.17 1.68 -11.77
C GLY A 218 9.01 0.70 -11.57
N MET A 219 9.28 -0.58 -11.33
CA MET A 219 8.26 -1.58 -11.03
C MET A 219 7.49 -1.26 -9.75
N THR A 220 8.20 -0.92 -8.67
CA THR A 220 7.58 -0.54 -7.39
C THR A 220 6.76 0.75 -7.50
N PHE A 221 7.23 1.73 -8.29
CA PHE A 221 6.46 2.94 -8.60
C PHE A 221 5.17 2.60 -9.33
N CYS A 222 5.24 1.77 -10.38
CA CYS A 222 4.06 1.36 -11.13
C CYS A 222 3.09 0.56 -10.25
N HIS A 223 3.59 -0.32 -9.39
CA HIS A 223 2.79 -1.06 -8.42
C HIS A 223 2.02 -0.13 -7.48
N GLY A 224 2.71 0.83 -6.84
CA GLY A 224 2.08 1.81 -5.94
C GLY A 224 1.08 2.71 -6.69
N GLY A 225 1.41 3.16 -7.90
CA GLY A 225 0.54 4.04 -8.68
C GLY A 225 -0.71 3.38 -9.27
N TRP A 226 -0.75 2.05 -9.33
CA TRP A 226 -1.85 1.33 -9.98
C TRP A 226 -3.19 1.51 -9.24
N GLY A 227 -3.15 1.62 -7.91
CA GLY A 227 -4.31 2.00 -7.10
C GLY A 227 -5.38 0.92 -6.94
N ASN A 228 -4.98 -0.35 -6.75
CA ASN A 228 -5.89 -1.47 -6.50
C ASN A 228 -6.72 -1.28 -5.20
N ILE A 229 -6.13 -0.70 -4.16
CA ILE A 229 -6.76 -0.52 -2.84
C ILE A 229 -7.97 0.43 -2.88
N THR A 230 -8.01 1.37 -3.82
CA THR A 230 -9.07 2.38 -3.90
C THR A 230 -10.31 1.92 -4.66
N LEU A 231 -10.22 0.81 -5.41
CA LEU A 231 -11.30 0.31 -6.26
C LEU A 231 -12.65 0.15 -5.52
N PRO A 232 -12.71 -0.42 -4.30
CA PRO A 232 -13.99 -0.53 -3.59
C PRO A 232 -14.64 0.83 -3.32
N ALA A 233 -13.85 1.85 -3.00
CA ALA A 233 -14.36 3.19 -2.72
C ALA A 233 -14.93 3.91 -3.95
N GLU A 234 -14.57 3.48 -5.16
CA GLU A 234 -15.04 4.05 -6.41
C GLU A 234 -16.34 3.40 -6.92
N VAL A 235 -16.79 2.29 -6.30
CA VAL A 235 -17.83 1.40 -6.85
C VAL A 235 -18.88 0.99 -5.81
N PHE A 236 -18.55 1.00 -4.53
CA PHE A 236 -19.44 0.56 -3.45
C PHE A 236 -19.92 1.71 -2.55
N PRO A 237 -21.11 1.59 -1.94
CA PRO A 237 -21.55 2.54 -0.93
C PRO A 237 -20.63 2.50 0.29
N LYS A 238 -20.54 3.61 1.03
CA LYS A 238 -19.62 3.77 2.18
C LYS A 238 -19.72 2.63 3.20
N SER A 239 -20.92 2.09 3.44
CA SER A 239 -21.17 0.98 4.36
C SER A 239 -20.57 -0.36 3.90
N ALA A 240 -20.33 -0.55 2.59
CA ALA A 240 -19.82 -1.78 2.01
C ALA A 240 -18.29 -1.77 1.78
N ILE A 241 -17.67 -0.58 1.67
CA ILE A 241 -16.25 -0.42 1.34
C ILE A 241 -15.38 -1.26 2.28
N GLY A 242 -15.59 -1.13 3.61
CA GLY A 242 -14.79 -1.85 4.60
C GLY A 242 -14.84 -3.37 4.45
N THR A 243 -16.02 -3.93 4.22
CA THR A 243 -16.21 -5.39 4.05
C THR A 243 -15.55 -5.88 2.76
N VAL A 244 -15.74 -5.19 1.64
CA VAL A 244 -15.15 -5.59 0.35
C VAL A 244 -13.62 -5.46 0.38
N THR A 245 -13.09 -4.37 0.96
CA THR A 245 -11.65 -4.19 1.17
C THR A 245 -11.09 -5.28 2.09
N GLY A 246 -11.82 -5.66 3.15
CA GLY A 246 -11.44 -6.74 4.06
C GLY A 246 -11.39 -8.11 3.37
N LEU A 247 -12.41 -8.47 2.59
CA LEU A 247 -12.43 -9.71 1.80
C LEU A 247 -11.26 -9.78 0.81
N GLY A 248 -11.03 -8.69 0.08
CA GLY A 248 -9.94 -8.62 -0.89
C GLY A 248 -8.57 -8.70 -0.21
N GLY A 249 -8.41 -8.04 0.94
CA GLY A 249 -7.19 -8.12 1.74
C GLY A 249 -6.96 -9.52 2.31
N ALA A 250 -8.00 -10.21 2.79
CA ALA A 250 -7.90 -11.56 3.32
C ALA A 250 -7.48 -12.56 2.23
N LEU A 251 -8.16 -12.58 1.09
CA LEU A 251 -7.80 -13.48 -0.01
C LEU A 251 -6.43 -13.12 -0.60
N GLY A 252 -6.16 -11.82 -0.79
CA GLY A 252 -4.87 -11.34 -1.27
C GLY A 252 -3.71 -11.75 -0.36
N SER A 253 -3.89 -11.65 0.96
CA SER A 253 -2.87 -12.09 1.92
C SER A 253 -2.67 -13.60 1.90
N TRP A 254 -3.74 -14.39 1.79
CA TRP A 254 -3.66 -15.85 1.69
C TRP A 254 -2.93 -16.29 0.41
N VAL A 255 -3.32 -15.76 -0.75
CA VAL A 255 -2.64 -16.06 -2.02
C VAL A 255 -1.20 -15.58 -1.99
N GLY A 256 -0.94 -14.40 -1.41
CA GLY A 256 0.40 -13.87 -1.23
C GLY A 256 1.27 -14.77 -0.34
N ALA A 257 0.74 -15.29 0.77
CA ALA A 257 1.46 -16.21 1.64
C ALA A 257 1.83 -17.52 0.90
N LEU A 258 0.89 -18.09 0.14
CA LEU A 258 1.17 -19.26 -0.69
C LEU A 258 2.23 -18.98 -1.76
N ALA A 259 2.16 -17.81 -2.41
CA ALA A 259 3.14 -17.38 -3.40
C ALA A 259 4.55 -17.19 -2.78
N MET A 260 4.64 -16.72 -1.53
CA MET A 260 5.93 -16.60 -0.83
C MET A 260 6.56 -17.97 -0.54
N LEU A 261 5.75 -18.99 -0.20
CA LEU A 261 6.25 -20.36 -0.02
C LEU A 261 6.75 -20.97 -1.34
N SER A 262 6.06 -20.71 -2.46
CA SER A 262 6.49 -21.18 -3.78
C SER A 262 7.70 -20.41 -4.31
N THR A 263 7.82 -19.12 -3.98
CA THR A 263 8.91 -18.26 -4.48
C THR A 263 10.27 -18.81 -4.11
N GLY A 264 10.46 -19.30 -2.87
CA GLY A 264 11.74 -19.90 -2.47
C GLY A 264 12.14 -21.11 -3.31
N HIS A 265 11.21 -22.05 -3.49
CA HIS A 265 11.44 -23.24 -4.30
C HIS A 265 11.77 -22.90 -5.76
N VAL A 266 11.02 -21.95 -6.35
CA VAL A 266 11.25 -21.52 -7.74
C VAL A 266 12.57 -20.78 -7.88
N VAL A 267 12.92 -19.90 -6.94
CA VAL A 267 14.19 -19.16 -6.97
C VAL A 267 15.38 -20.08 -6.84
N ASP A 268 15.31 -21.10 -5.97
CA ASP A 268 16.43 -22.03 -5.78
C ASP A 268 16.59 -22.99 -6.98
N ALA A 269 15.49 -23.38 -7.65
CA ALA A 269 15.53 -24.29 -8.80
C ALA A 269 15.77 -23.60 -10.15
N TYR A 270 15.19 -22.41 -10.36
CA TYR A 270 15.09 -21.74 -11.67
C TYR A 270 15.53 -20.27 -11.66
N GLY A 271 15.92 -19.74 -10.50
CA GLY A 271 16.26 -18.33 -10.33
C GLY A 271 15.05 -17.39 -10.30
N PHE A 272 15.31 -16.08 -10.37
CA PHE A 272 14.27 -15.06 -10.21
C PHE A 272 13.45 -14.79 -11.47
N THR A 273 13.94 -15.18 -12.65
CA THR A 273 13.30 -14.87 -13.93
C THR A 273 11.84 -15.35 -14.02
N PRO A 274 11.48 -16.59 -13.63
CA PRO A 274 10.09 -17.04 -13.67
C PRO A 274 9.16 -16.20 -12.80
N ILE A 275 9.63 -15.76 -11.62
CA ILE A 275 8.84 -14.93 -10.70
C ILE A 275 8.55 -13.56 -11.32
N PHE A 276 9.55 -12.93 -11.94
CA PHE A 276 9.35 -11.67 -12.66
C PHE A 276 8.37 -11.82 -13.83
N ILE A 277 8.43 -12.94 -14.58
CA ILE A 277 7.47 -13.23 -15.65
C ILE A 277 6.07 -13.43 -15.10
N THR A 278 5.88 -14.18 -14.00
CA THR A 278 4.57 -14.35 -13.37
C THR A 278 4.00 -13.00 -12.92
N CYS A 279 4.82 -12.15 -12.29
CA CYS A 279 4.41 -10.79 -11.93
C CYS A 279 3.97 -9.99 -13.16
N ALA A 280 4.68 -10.13 -14.28
CA ALA A 280 4.37 -9.44 -15.53
C ALA A 280 2.99 -9.85 -16.06
N LEU A 281 2.67 -11.15 -16.04
CA LEU A 281 1.40 -11.67 -16.56
C LEU A 281 0.19 -11.30 -15.67
N PHE A 282 0.39 -11.14 -14.37
CA PHE A 282 -0.69 -10.88 -13.43
C PHE A 282 -1.28 -9.46 -13.55
N TYR A 283 -0.52 -8.45 -13.96
CA TYR A 283 -1.05 -7.10 -14.12
C TYR A 283 -2.02 -6.92 -15.30
N PRO A 284 -1.71 -7.41 -16.52
CA PRO A 284 -2.68 -7.43 -17.61
C PRO A 284 -3.94 -8.20 -17.24
N LEU A 285 -3.82 -9.33 -16.52
CA LEU A 285 -4.97 -10.08 -16.03
C LEU A 285 -5.78 -9.29 -15.01
N ALA A 286 -5.13 -8.66 -14.02
CA ALA A 286 -5.79 -7.80 -13.05
C ALA A 286 -6.51 -6.63 -13.74
N LEU A 287 -5.87 -5.99 -14.72
CA LEU A 287 -6.47 -4.93 -15.52
C LEU A 287 -7.70 -5.45 -16.29
N LEU A 288 -7.61 -6.62 -16.92
CA LEU A 288 -8.74 -7.25 -17.59
C LEU A 288 -9.91 -7.47 -16.62
N LEU A 289 -9.65 -7.95 -15.40
CA LEU A 289 -10.67 -8.13 -14.38
C LEU A 289 -11.33 -6.81 -13.96
N VAL A 290 -10.59 -5.69 -13.91
CA VAL A 290 -11.18 -4.36 -13.71
C VAL A 290 -12.17 -4.03 -14.83
N TYR A 291 -11.81 -4.29 -16.09
CA TYR A 291 -12.71 -4.03 -17.22
C TYR A 291 -13.95 -4.93 -17.23
N VAL A 292 -13.78 -6.23 -16.98
CA VAL A 292 -14.83 -7.24 -17.12
C VAL A 292 -15.76 -7.28 -15.91
N LEU A 293 -15.22 -7.25 -14.69
CA LEU A 293 -16.00 -7.47 -13.47
C LEU A 293 -16.41 -6.16 -12.80
N ILE A 294 -15.55 -5.14 -12.79
CA ILE A 294 -15.85 -3.87 -12.13
C ILE A 294 -16.61 -2.92 -13.07
N GLY A 295 -16.21 -2.89 -14.34
CA GLY A 295 -16.83 -2.02 -15.33
C GLY A 295 -16.53 -0.55 -15.07
N LYS A 296 -17.54 0.33 -15.16
CA LYS A 296 -17.34 1.79 -15.06
C LYS A 296 -17.02 2.21 -13.62
N LEU A 297 -15.86 2.84 -13.42
CA LEU A 297 -15.40 3.42 -12.16
C LEU A 297 -16.05 4.78 -11.88
N GLY A 298 -16.13 5.14 -10.60
CA GLY A 298 -16.75 6.39 -10.12
C GLY A 298 -18.28 6.37 -10.13
N VAL A 299 -18.88 5.20 -10.30
CA VAL A 299 -20.33 5.01 -10.24
C VAL A 299 -20.62 3.99 -9.15
N VAL A 300 -21.25 4.46 -8.07
CA VAL A 300 -21.61 3.61 -6.93
C VAL A 300 -22.75 2.67 -7.33
N ARG A 301 -22.59 1.37 -7.10
CA ARG A 301 -23.60 0.34 -7.38
C ARG A 301 -24.57 0.24 -6.21
N ALA A 302 -25.85 0.07 -6.53
CA ALA A 302 -26.87 -0.30 -5.54
C ALA A 302 -26.61 -1.74 -5.06
N LEU A 303 -26.87 -1.97 -3.78
CA LEU A 303 -26.78 -3.32 -3.20
C LEU A 303 -28.01 -4.14 -3.60
N PRO A 304 -27.85 -5.44 -3.90
CA PRO A 304 -28.98 -6.34 -4.07
C PRO A 304 -29.87 -6.34 -2.82
N GLN A 305 -31.19 -6.38 -3.01
CA GLN A 305 -32.15 -6.53 -1.92
C GLN A 305 -32.08 -7.95 -1.32
#